data_AF-A0A963JW30-F1
#
_entry.id   AF-A0A963JW30-F1
#
_cell.length_a   1.000
_cell.length_b   1.000
_cell.length_c   1.000
_cell.angle_alpha   90.00
_cell.angle_beta   90.00
_cell.angle_gamma   90.00
#
_symmetry.space_group_name_H-M   'P 1'
#
loop_
_entity.id
_entity.type
_entity.pdbx_description
1 polymer ?
#
loop_
_entity_poly.entity_id
_entity_poly.type
_entity_poly.pdbx_seq_one_letter_code
_entity_poly.pdbx_strand_id
1 'polypeptide(L)'
;IGILGVDKDGKEWYQITLGGSDGTALSGPAIGGKVVGPSFTAAEVPDVIEALLATFRELRKPGEFFIDALRRIGHDPFKQAANSARRPKADQEALAEQD
;
A
#
# COMPACT_ATOMS: atom_id res chain seq x y z
N ILE A 1 6.40 -2.64 -3.23
CA ILE A 1 4.97 -2.33 -2.96
C ILE A 1 4.23 -2.68 -4.23
N GLY A 2 3.23 -3.57 -4.16
CA GLY A 2 2.45 -3.95 -5.33
C GLY A 2 1.15 -3.15 -5.38
N ILE A 3 0.73 -2.76 -6.59
CA ILE A 3 -0.53 -2.06 -6.85
C ILE A 3 -1.26 -2.89 -7.92
N LEU A 4 -2.47 -3.32 -7.61
CA LEU A 4 -3.32 -4.09 -8.52
C LEU A 4 -4.63 -3.35 -8.72
N GLY A 5 -4.93 -2.98 -9.97
CA GLY A 5 -6.25 -2.45 -10.34
C GLY A 5 -7.31 -3.55 -10.21
N VAL A 6 -8.46 -3.20 -9.61
CA VAL A 6 -9.63 -4.06 -9.47
C VAL A 6 -10.87 -3.27 -9.87
N ASP A 7 -11.72 -3.85 -10.71
CA ASP A 7 -13.03 -3.29 -11.02
C ASP A 7 -13.99 -3.65 -9.88
N LYS A 8 -14.73 -2.65 -9.39
CA LYS A 8 -15.85 -2.87 -8.48
C LYS A 8 -17.00 -1.96 -8.85
N ASP A 9 -18.09 -2.58 -9.29
CA ASP A 9 -19.32 -1.90 -9.71
C ASP A 9 -19.07 -0.86 -10.82
N GLY A 10 -18.17 -1.18 -11.76
CA GLY A 10 -17.79 -0.29 -12.87
C GLY A 10 -16.90 0.89 -12.47
N LYS A 11 -16.39 0.91 -11.23
CA LYS A 11 -15.41 1.89 -10.74
C LYS A 11 -14.04 1.23 -10.58
N GLU A 12 -12.99 1.98 -10.89
CA GLU A 12 -11.62 1.54 -10.67
C GLU A 12 -11.22 1.69 -9.19
N TRP A 13 -10.76 0.58 -8.63
CA TRP A 13 -10.19 0.52 -7.29
C TRP A 13 -8.80 -0.09 -7.36
N TYR A 14 -8.01 0.13 -6.31
CA TYR A 14 -6.60 -0.27 -6.28
C TYR A 14 -6.31 -1.03 -4.99
N GLN A 15 -5.90 -2.28 -5.13
CA GLN A 15 -5.42 -3.10 -4.03
C GLN A 15 -3.92 -2.88 -3.84
N ILE A 16 -3.53 -2.58 -2.61
CA ILE A 16 -2.11 -2.41 -2.23
C ILE A 16 -1.60 -3.67 -1.53
N THR A 17 -0.42 -4.14 -1.91
CA THR A 17 0.24 -5.29 -1.29
C THR A 17 1.68 -4.97 -0.88
N LEU A 18 2.15 -5.61 0.19
CA LEU A 18 3.49 -5.44 0.75
C LEU A 18 4.24 -6.76 0.87
N GLY A 19 5.55 -6.72 0.68
CA GLY A 19 6.44 -7.87 0.93
C GLY A 19 6.49 -8.93 -0.17
N GLY A 20 5.93 -8.65 -1.35
CA GLY A 20 6.04 -9.54 -2.50
C GLY A 20 7.44 -9.52 -3.15
N SER A 21 7.80 -10.62 -3.80
CA SER A 21 9.02 -10.81 -4.58
C SER A 21 8.70 -11.58 -5.86
N ASP A 22 9.31 -11.17 -6.97
CA ASP A 22 9.17 -11.79 -8.29
C ASP A 22 10.08 -13.02 -8.49
N GLY A 23 10.87 -13.40 -7.48
CA GLY A 23 11.77 -14.56 -7.58
C GLY A 23 13.10 -14.27 -8.28
N THR A 24 13.36 -13.02 -8.70
CA THR A 24 14.64 -12.65 -9.30
C THR A 24 15.77 -12.69 -8.27
N ALA A 25 17.02 -12.81 -8.74
CA ALA A 25 18.19 -12.81 -7.86
C ALA A 25 18.26 -11.57 -6.93
N LEU A 26 17.77 -10.42 -7.40
CA LEU A 26 17.73 -9.18 -6.62
C LEU A 26 16.59 -9.18 -5.58
N SER A 27 15.44 -9.78 -5.89
CA SER A 27 14.26 -9.78 -5.02
C SER A 27 14.23 -10.95 -4.03
N GLY A 28 15.04 -11.99 -4.25
CA GLY A 28 15.07 -13.23 -3.46
C GLY A 28 13.95 -14.19 -3.85
N PRO A 29 13.63 -15.20 -3.02
CA PRO A 29 12.63 -16.22 -3.35
C PRO A 29 11.27 -15.62 -3.72
N ALA A 30 10.55 -16.26 -4.64
CA ALA A 30 9.22 -15.83 -5.06
C ALA A 30 8.24 -15.90 -3.88
N ILE A 31 7.61 -14.78 -3.55
CA ILE A 31 6.70 -14.65 -2.42
C ILE A 31 5.55 -13.73 -2.84
N GLY A 32 4.32 -14.13 -2.58
CA GLY A 32 3.15 -13.28 -2.78
C GLY A 32 3.12 -12.12 -1.79
N GLY A 33 2.83 -10.91 -2.27
CA GLY A 33 2.61 -9.75 -1.39
C GLY A 33 1.36 -9.93 -0.51
N LYS A 34 1.40 -9.41 0.71
CA LYS A 34 0.24 -9.41 1.61
C LYS A 34 -0.58 -8.14 1.42
N VAL A 35 -1.90 -8.32 1.29
CA VAL A 35 -2.87 -7.23 1.09
C VAL A 35 -2.90 -6.28 2.29
N VAL A 36 -2.98 -4.98 1.98
CA VAL A 36 -3.12 -3.88 2.93
C VAL A 36 -4.58 -3.45 2.97
N GLY A 37 -5.37 -4.11 3.82
CA GLY A 37 -6.77 -3.76 4.03
C GLY A 37 -7.65 -3.82 2.76
N PRO A 38 -8.83 -3.18 2.78
CA PRO A 38 -9.67 -3.00 1.59
C PRO A 38 -8.95 -2.23 0.47
N SER A 39 -9.46 -2.31 -0.75
CA SER A 39 -8.97 -1.47 -1.86
C SER A 39 -9.18 0.03 -1.58
N PHE A 40 -8.43 0.86 -2.30
CA PHE A 40 -8.43 2.32 -2.26
C PHE A 40 -8.91 2.88 -3.60
N THR A 41 -9.41 4.12 -3.63
CA THR A 41 -9.69 4.80 -4.91
C THR A 41 -8.38 5.27 -5.56
N ALA A 42 -8.41 5.59 -6.85
CA ALA A 42 -7.24 6.14 -7.56
C ALA A 42 -6.64 7.36 -6.84
N ALA A 43 -7.50 8.25 -6.34
CA ALA A 43 -7.12 9.48 -5.66
C ALA A 43 -6.45 9.25 -4.29
N GLU A 44 -6.71 8.11 -3.64
CA GLU A 44 -6.12 7.75 -2.36
C GLU A 44 -4.75 7.09 -2.49
N VAL A 45 -4.43 6.48 -3.64
CA VAL A 45 -3.18 5.72 -3.83
C VAL A 45 -1.94 6.56 -3.49
N PRO A 46 -1.78 7.82 -3.95
CA PRO A 46 -0.61 8.63 -3.59
C PRO A 46 -0.44 8.81 -2.08
N ASP A 47 -1.52 9.17 -1.37
CA ASP A 47 -1.52 9.42 0.07
C ASP A 47 -1.18 8.13 0.85
N VAL A 48 -1.68 6.99 0.38
CA VAL A 48 -1.36 5.67 0.94
C VAL A 48 0.12 5.31 0.76
N ILE A 49 0.69 5.55 -0.43
CA ILE A 49 2.11 5.31 -0.67
C ILE A 49 2.97 6.23 0.19
N GLU A 50 2.60 7.50 0.33
CA GLU A 50 3.31 8.44 1.21
C GLU A 50 3.29 7.96 2.66
N ALA A 51 2.14 7.55 3.19
CA ALA A 51 2.03 7.01 4.55
C ALA A 51 2.91 5.78 4.78
N LEU A 52 2.99 4.87 3.80
CA LEU A 52 3.86 3.69 3.86
C LEU A 52 5.35 4.08 3.88
N LEU A 53 5.75 5.03 3.05
CA LEU A 53 7.14 5.50 2.98
C LEU A 53 7.53 6.31 4.21
N ALA A 54 6.62 7.12 4.77
CA ALA A 54 6.82 7.84 6.02
C ALA A 54 7.06 6.86 7.18
N THR A 55 6.20 5.84 7.32
CA THR A 55 6.33 4.77 8.32
C THR A 55 7.67 4.03 8.18
N PHE A 56 8.08 3.72 6.94
CA PHE A 56 9.39 3.13 6.69
C PHE A 56 10.51 4.05 7.16
N ARG A 57 10.48 5.34 6.78
CA ARG A 57 11.54 6.29 7.13
C ARG A 57 11.68 6.50 8.63
N GLU A 58 10.58 6.46 9.36
CA GLU A 58 10.53 6.59 10.82
C GLU A 58 11.09 5.36 11.54
N LEU A 59 10.70 4.16 11.10
CA LEU A 59 10.99 2.91 11.84
C LEU A 59 12.23 2.15 11.35
N ARG A 60 12.82 2.57 10.21
CA ARG A 60 14.00 1.91 9.65
C ARG A 60 15.25 2.20 10.47
N LYS A 61 16.19 1.26 10.44
CA LYS A 61 17.57 1.48 10.86
C LYS A 61 18.35 2.23 9.76
N PRO A 62 19.44 2.93 10.10
CA PRO A 62 20.31 3.53 9.10
C PRO A 62 20.77 2.49 8.07
N GLY A 63 20.65 2.82 6.78
CA GLY A 63 21.03 1.93 5.67
C GLY A 63 20.07 0.77 5.37
N GLU A 64 19.01 0.59 6.16
CA GLU A 64 18.07 -0.53 5.96
C GLU A 64 17.17 -0.29 4.74
N PHE A 65 16.95 -1.33 3.94
CA PHE A 65 16.00 -1.31 2.82
C PHE A 65 14.55 -1.52 3.30
N PHE A 66 13.60 -1.10 2.48
CA PHE A 66 12.16 -1.20 2.81
C PHE A 66 11.75 -2.64 3.15
N ILE A 67 12.17 -3.61 2.35
CA ILE A 67 11.79 -5.02 2.55
C ILE A 67 12.33 -5.59 3.86
N ASP A 68 13.54 -5.19 4.26
CA ASP A 68 14.17 -5.67 5.48
C ASP A 68 13.50 -5.06 6.70
N ALA A 69 13.19 -3.75 6.65
CA ALA A 69 12.41 -3.07 7.67
C ALA A 69 11.03 -3.73 7.83
N LEU A 70 10.32 -3.98 6.73
CA LEU A 70 9.00 -4.64 6.76
C LEU A 70 9.07 -6.05 7.38
N ARG A 71 10.09 -6.84 7.05
CA ARG A 71 10.28 -8.19 7.60
C ARG A 71 10.59 -8.16 9.10
N ARG A 72 11.41 -7.20 9.55
CA ARG A 72 11.80 -7.04 10.96
C ARG A 72 10.68 -6.48 11.83
N ILE A 73 10.01 -5.44 11.35
CA ILE A 73 8.96 -4.72 12.09
C ILE A 73 7.63 -5.49 12.05
N GLY A 74 7.37 -6.19 10.95
CA GLY A 74 6.06 -6.75 10.66
C GLY A 74 5.18 -5.80 9.86
N HIS A 75 4.04 -6.31 9.38
CA HIS A 75 3.15 -5.57 8.48
C HIS A 75 2.25 -4.56 9.19
N ASP A 76 2.01 -4.73 10.49
CA ASP A 76 0.90 -4.05 11.18
C ASP A 76 1.07 -2.52 11.21
N PRO A 77 2.26 -1.95 11.53
CA PRO A 77 2.43 -0.50 11.49
C PRO A 77 2.18 0.09 10.09
N PHE A 78 2.62 -0.60 9.04
CA PHE A 78 2.42 -0.19 7.65
C PHE A 78 0.95 -0.28 7.24
N LYS A 79 0.24 -1.33 7.66
CA LYS A 79 -1.19 -1.47 7.40
C LYS A 79 -1.99 -0.40 8.11
N GLN A 80 -1.64 -0.08 9.36
CA GLN A 80 -2.30 0.97 10.12
C GLN A 80 -2.11 2.34 9.46
N ALA A 81 -0.88 2.68 9.06
CA ALA A 81 -0.58 3.94 8.38
C ALA A 81 -1.35 4.07 7.05
N ALA A 82 -1.31 3.04 6.21
CA ALA A 82 -2.04 3.03 4.94
C ALA A 82 -3.56 3.20 5.13
N ASN A 83 -4.15 2.51 6.11
CA ASN A 83 -5.59 2.66 6.37
C ASN A 83 -5.96 4.02 7.00
N SER A 84 -5.03 4.66 7.71
CA SER A 84 -5.24 6.00 8.28
C SER A 84 -5.18 7.10 7.22
N ALA A 85 -4.56 6.83 6.07
CA ALA A 85 -4.51 7.74 4.92
C ALA A 85 -5.78 7.72 4.05
N ARG A 86 -6.80 6.91 4.41
CA ARG A 86 -8.08 6.89 3.70
C ARG A 86 -8.80 8.22 3.82
N ARG A 87 -9.40 8.66 2.73
CA ARG A 87 -10.30 9.81 2.74
C ARG A 87 -11.68 9.39 3.25
N PRO A 88 -12.42 10.27 3.94
CA PRO A 88 -13.81 10.01 4.31
C PRO A 88 -14.64 9.63 3.08
N LYS A 89 -15.56 8.68 3.25
CA LYS A 89 -16.42 8.15 2.17
C LYS A 89 -17.22 9.25 1.45
N ALA A 90 -17.60 10.33 2.15
CA ALA A 90 -18.31 11.46 1.56
C ALA A 90 -17.49 12.19 0.47
N ASP A 91 -16.18 12.31 0.67
CA ASP A 91 -15.28 12.92 -0.32
C ASP A 91 -15.11 12.01 -1.54
N GLN A 92 -15.18 10.69 -1.33
CA GLN A 92 -15.05 9.69 -2.39
C GLN A 92 -16.26 9.67 -3.35
N GLU A 93 -17.47 9.90 -2.83
CA GLU A 93 -18.70 9.96 -3.64
C GLU A 93 -18.75 11.27 -4.45
N ALA A 94 -18.36 12.40 -3.85
CA ALA A 94 -18.34 13.71 -4.52
C ALA A 94 -17.31 13.81 -5.67
N LEU A 95 -16.17 13.14 -5.56
CA LEU A 95 -15.16 13.08 -6.64
C LEU A 95 -15.61 12.15 -7.78
N ALA A 96 -16.33 11.06 -7.49
CA ALA A 96 -16.81 10.12 -8.49
C ALA A 96 -18.01 10.62 -9.32
N GLU A 97 -18.67 11.70 -8.89
CA GLU A 97 -19.76 12.36 -9.62
C GLU A 97 -19.29 13.53 -10.49
N GLN A 98 -18.00 13.91 -10.41
CA GLN A 98 -17.41 15.02 -11.16
C GLN A 98 -16.68 14.60 -12.45
N ASP A 99 -16.59 13.30 -12.71
CA ASP A 99 -16.00 12.68 -13.91
C ASP A 99 -17.07 12.15 -14.88
#